data_AF-A0A699SP56-F1
#
_entry.id   AF-A0A699SP56-F1
#
_cell.length_a   1.000
_cell.length_b   1.000
_cell.length_c   1.000
_cell.angle_alpha   90.00
_cell.angle_beta   90.00
_cell.angle_gamma   90.00
#
_symmetry.space_group_name_H-M   'P 1'
#
loop_
_entity.id
_entity.type
_entity.pdbx_description
1 polymer ?
#
loop_
_entity_poly.entity_id
_entity_poly.type
_entity_poly.pdbx_seq_one_letter_code
_entity_poly.pdbx_strand_id
1 'polypeptide(L)'
;MPQRNHVSWASLLSAYNQAHLPARALSVFQNMFVLDNLQPDHFVFASLVNSCAALRVLRIGRQVHARFLVSCYSFDDVVKSSLVDMYAKCGLVDLARAVFDTLNSKNPISWTA
;
A
#
# COMPACT_ATOMS: atom_id res chain seq x y z
N MET A 1 17.18 -4.20 17.10
CA MET A 1 17.90 -4.15 15.81
C MET A 1 18.73 -2.88 15.79
N PRO A 2 20.07 -2.97 15.77
CA PRO A 2 20.94 -1.80 15.91
C PRO A 2 20.95 -0.88 14.69
N GLN A 3 20.64 -1.38 13.49
CA GLN A 3 20.33 -0.55 12.31
C GLN A 3 19.15 -1.13 11.55
N ARG A 4 18.15 -0.29 11.26
CA ARG A 4 16.98 -0.65 10.43
C ARG A 4 17.21 -0.15 9.02
N ASN A 5 16.87 -0.97 8.04
CA ASN A 5 16.99 -0.67 6.61
C ASN A 5 15.75 -1.18 5.85
N HIS A 6 15.69 -0.96 4.53
CA HIS A 6 14.58 -1.43 3.69
C HIS A 6 14.28 -2.93 3.88
N VAL A 7 15.32 -3.77 3.93
CA VAL A 7 15.16 -5.23 4.14
C VAL A 7 14.49 -5.51 5.49
N SER A 8 14.94 -4.87 6.56
CA SER A 8 14.38 -5.02 7.91
C SER A 8 12.89 -4.67 7.94
N TRP A 9 12.51 -3.59 7.26
CA TRP A 9 11.11 -3.14 7.18
C TRP A 9 10.26 -4.05 6.32
N ALA A 10 10.74 -4.46 5.15
CA ALA A 10 10.06 -5.42 4.29
C ALA A 10 9.85 -6.77 5.00
N SER A 11 10.83 -7.25 5.76
CA SER A 11 10.72 -8.46 6.58
C SER A 11 9.67 -8.31 7.68
N LEU A 12 9.66 -7.21 8.43
CA LEU A 12 8.64 -6.93 9.45
C LEU A 12 7.23 -6.88 8.85
N LEU A 13 7.09 -6.20 7.72
CA LEU A 13 5.83 -6.06 7.01
C LEU A 13 5.32 -7.42 6.51
N SER A 14 6.21 -8.23 5.93
CA SER A 14 5.90 -9.59 5.49
C SER A 14 5.45 -10.47 6.66
N ALA A 15 6.15 -10.41 7.79
CA ALA A 15 5.78 -11.16 8.99
C ALA A 15 4.40 -10.75 9.53
N TYR A 16 4.07 -9.46 9.57
CA TYR A 16 2.75 -9.00 10.00
C TYR A 16 1.64 -9.39 9.03
N ASN A 17 1.90 -9.38 7.73
CA ASN A 17 0.93 -9.85 6.73
C ASN A 17 0.65 -11.35 6.87
N GLN A 18 1.70 -12.18 7.03
CA GLN A 18 1.56 -13.63 7.25
C GLN A 18 0.83 -13.95 8.54
N ALA A 19 1.01 -13.12 9.58
CA ALA A 19 0.31 -13.25 10.85
C ALA A 19 -1.13 -12.68 10.81
N HIS A 20 -1.59 -12.15 9.67
CA HIS A 20 -2.88 -11.47 9.52
C HIS A 20 -3.10 -10.33 10.53
N LEU A 21 -2.05 -9.52 10.77
CA LEU A 21 -2.05 -8.39 11.70
C LEU A 21 -1.94 -7.04 10.97
N PRO A 22 -2.94 -6.63 10.17
CA PRO A 22 -2.86 -5.45 9.32
C PRO A 22 -2.67 -4.15 10.13
N ALA A 23 -3.18 -4.07 11.36
CA ALA A 23 -2.97 -2.90 12.21
C ALA A 23 -1.49 -2.72 12.59
N ARG A 24 -0.77 -3.84 12.82
CA ARG A 24 0.67 -3.81 13.08
C ARG A 24 1.45 -3.49 11.80
N ALA A 25 1.03 -4.01 10.66
CA ALA A 25 1.60 -3.64 9.36
C ALA A 25 1.47 -2.13 9.09
N LEU A 26 0.35 -1.49 9.44
CA LEU A 26 0.20 -0.03 9.31
C LEU A 26 1.08 0.76 10.30
N SER A 27 1.34 0.24 11.50
CA SER A 27 2.25 0.91 12.44
C SER A 27 3.69 0.99 11.91
N VAL A 28 4.07 0.07 11.02
CA VAL A 28 5.38 0.09 10.34
C VAL A 28 5.52 1.33 9.46
N PHE A 29 4.45 1.79 8.80
CA PHE A 29 4.48 3.00 7.98
C PHE A 29 4.89 4.22 8.80
N GLN A 30 4.30 4.43 9.97
CA GLN A 30 4.68 5.59 10.79
C GLN A 30 6.13 5.51 11.26
N ASN A 31 6.58 4.31 11.67
CA ASN A 31 7.92 4.12 12.21
C ASN A 31 9.02 4.22 11.13
N MET A 32 8.81 3.65 9.94
CA MET A 32 9.79 3.69 8.83
C MET A 32 10.08 5.13 8.39
N PHE A 33 9.07 6.00 8.43
CA PHE A 33 9.22 7.39 8.03
C PHE A 33 9.73 8.27 9.15
N VAL A 34 9.13 8.20 10.34
CA VAL A 34 9.46 9.11 11.45
C VAL A 34 10.84 8.81 12.03
N LEU A 35 11.24 7.53 12.08
CA LEU A 35 12.48 7.13 12.76
C LEU A 35 13.68 7.05 11.82
N ASP A 36 13.49 6.54 10.60
CA ASP A 36 14.62 6.20 9.72
C ASP A 36 14.68 7.06 8.44
N ASN A 37 13.69 7.93 8.20
CA ASN A 37 13.57 8.78 7.00
C ASN A 37 13.65 8.00 5.65
N LEU A 38 13.25 6.72 5.66
CA LEU A 38 13.29 5.84 4.49
C LEU A 38 12.00 5.95 3.69
N GLN A 39 12.12 5.98 2.36
CA GLN A 39 10.96 5.93 1.46
C GLN A 39 10.50 4.48 1.25
N PRO A 40 9.19 4.18 1.24
CA PRO A 40 8.69 2.89 0.83
C PRO A 40 9.07 2.59 -0.62
N ASP A 41 9.40 1.33 -0.87
CA ASP A 41 9.39 0.80 -2.23
C ASP A 41 7.98 0.32 -2.62
N HIS A 42 7.83 -0.08 -3.87
CA HIS A 42 6.57 -0.61 -4.41
C HIS A 42 5.98 -1.77 -3.56
N PHE A 43 6.83 -2.66 -3.03
CA PHE A 43 6.39 -3.78 -2.19
C PHE A 43 5.79 -3.28 -0.87
N VAL A 44 6.48 -2.35 -0.20
CA VAL A 44 5.98 -1.75 1.03
C VAL A 44 4.68 -1.00 0.78
N PHE A 45 4.57 -0.24 -0.33
CA PHE A 45 3.32 0.43 -0.70
C PHE A 45 2.16 -0.55 -0.88
N ALA A 46 2.31 -1.59 -1.70
CA ALA A 46 1.25 -2.56 -1.97
C ALA A 46 0.75 -3.22 -0.67
N SER A 47 1.69 -3.59 0.20
CA SER A 47 1.38 -4.21 1.48
C SER A 47 0.62 -3.28 2.45
N LEU A 48 1.01 -2.00 2.52
CA LEU A 48 0.30 -1.00 3.32
C LEU A 48 -1.09 -0.72 2.79
N VAL A 49 -1.25 -0.65 1.46
CA VAL A 49 -2.55 -0.48 0.82
C VAL A 49 -3.46 -1.68 1.09
N ASN A 50 -2.95 -2.90 0.96
CA ASN A 50 -3.69 -4.12 1.31
C ASN A 50 -4.11 -4.15 2.79
N SER A 51 -3.24 -3.70 3.70
CA SER A 51 -3.58 -3.56 5.12
C SER A 51 -4.69 -2.52 5.35
N CYS A 52 -4.66 -1.42 4.61
CA CYS A 52 -5.74 -0.42 4.63
C CYS A 52 -7.06 -0.99 4.10
N ALA A 53 -7.01 -1.78 3.02
CA ALA A 53 -8.16 -2.44 2.42
C ALA A 53 -8.82 -3.43 3.38
N ALA A 54 -8.00 -4.30 4.01
CA ALA A 54 -8.47 -5.29 4.98
C ALA A 54 -9.15 -4.66 6.20
N LEU A 55 -8.64 -3.52 6.67
CA LEU A 55 -9.19 -2.78 7.81
C LEU A 55 -10.25 -1.73 7.43
N ARG A 56 -10.47 -1.50 6.12
CA ARG A 56 -11.31 -0.42 5.58
C ARG A 56 -10.97 0.97 6.17
N VAL A 57 -9.68 1.23 6.43
CA VAL A 57 -9.19 2.48 7.04
C VAL A 57 -8.81 3.51 5.98
N LEU A 58 -9.83 4.06 5.33
CA LEU A 58 -9.70 5.02 4.24
C LEU A 58 -8.77 6.22 4.52
N ARG A 59 -8.77 6.74 5.76
CA ARG A 59 -7.92 7.89 6.13
C ARG A 59 -6.43 7.58 5.94
N ILE A 60 -5.99 6.41 6.39
CA ILE A 60 -4.58 5.97 6.24
C ILE A 60 -4.33 5.59 4.78
N GLY A 61 -5.26 4.89 4.14
CA GLY A 61 -5.16 4.53 2.72
C GLY A 61 -4.90 5.73 1.81
N ARG A 62 -5.58 6.87 2.05
CA ARG A 62 -5.32 8.12 1.31
C ARG A 62 -3.93 8.71 1.58
N GLN A 63 -3.42 8.61 2.81
CA GLN A 63 -2.06 9.08 3.11
C GLN A 63 -1.02 8.23 2.38
N VAL A 64 -1.19 6.91 2.37
CA VAL A 64 -0.33 5.99 1.62
C VAL A 64 -0.42 6.27 0.13
N HIS A 65 -1.63 6.45 -0.43
CA HIS A 65 -1.82 6.78 -1.84
C HIS A 65 -1.17 8.11 -2.22
N ALA A 66 -1.39 9.18 -1.46
CA ALA A 66 -0.77 10.48 -1.73
C ALA A 66 0.77 10.36 -1.73
N ARG A 67 1.33 9.54 -0.83
CA ARG A 67 2.77 9.31 -0.79
C ARG A 67 3.28 8.48 -1.97
N PHE A 68 2.51 7.49 -2.40
CA PHE A 68 2.80 6.71 -3.59
C PHE A 68 2.89 7.58 -4.85
N LEU A 69 1.95 8.52 -5.03
CA LEU A 69 1.91 9.42 -6.19
C LEU A 69 3.17 10.28 -6.34
N VAL A 70 3.79 10.71 -5.24
CA VAL A 70 5.01 11.53 -5.25
C VAL A 70 6.30 10.70 -5.18
N SER A 71 6.19 9.37 -5.18
CA SER A 71 7.34 8.47 -5.18
C SER A 71 7.81 8.14 -6.59
N CYS A 72 9.04 7.63 -6.72
CA CYS A 72 9.55 7.08 -7.97
C CYS A 72 8.87 5.76 -8.40
N TYR A 73 7.89 5.25 -7.63
CA TYR A 73 7.13 4.04 -7.94
C TYR A 73 5.71 4.32 -8.41
N SER A 74 5.31 5.59 -8.60
CA SER A 74 3.94 6.02 -8.92
C SER A 74 3.34 5.38 -10.19
N PHE A 75 4.15 4.76 -11.03
CA PHE A 75 3.74 4.04 -12.24
C PHE A 75 3.51 2.53 -12.02
N ASP A 76 3.77 2.00 -10.83
CA ASP A 76 3.66 0.57 -10.53
C ASP A 76 2.20 0.10 -10.56
N ASP A 77 1.87 -0.74 -11.54
CA ASP A 77 0.51 -1.27 -11.75
C ASP A 77 0.07 -2.24 -10.63
N VAL A 78 0.99 -2.88 -9.91
CA VAL A 78 0.66 -3.76 -8.78
C VAL A 78 0.16 -2.93 -7.61
N VAL A 79 0.85 -1.83 -7.29
CA VAL A 79 0.41 -0.90 -6.24
C VAL A 79 -0.91 -0.24 -6.64
N LYS A 80 -1.04 0.23 -7.89
CA LYS A 80 -2.31 0.80 -8.39
C LYS A 80 -3.47 -0.21 -8.30
N SER A 81 -3.25 -1.48 -8.65
CA SER A 81 -4.27 -2.53 -8.53
C SER A 81 -4.71 -2.72 -7.07
N SER A 82 -3.77 -2.69 -6.12
CA SER A 82 -4.11 -2.74 -4.69
C SER A 82 -4.91 -1.50 -4.23
N LEU A 83 -4.63 -0.32 -4.82
CA LEU A 83 -5.38 0.91 -4.52
C LEU A 83 -6.82 0.85 -5.03
N VAL A 84 -7.05 0.24 -6.20
CA VAL A 84 -8.40 -0.04 -6.72
C VAL A 84 -9.19 -0.88 -5.71
N ASP A 85 -8.63 -2.02 -5.28
CA ASP A 85 -9.25 -2.89 -4.27
C ASP A 85 -9.53 -2.15 -2.96
N MET A 86 -8.57 -1.36 -2.46
CA MET A 86 -8.72 -0.58 -1.24
C MET A 86 -9.87 0.42 -1.32
N TYR A 87 -9.95 1.20 -2.41
CA TYR A 87 -11.03 2.16 -2.59
C TYR A 87 -12.38 1.47 -2.78
N ALA A 88 -12.44 0.35 -3.51
CA ALA A 88 -13.65 -0.44 -3.69
C ALA A 88 -14.16 -0.99 -2.34
N LYS A 89 -13.29 -1.60 -1.53
CA LYS A 89 -13.62 -2.11 -0.18
C LYS A 89 -13.99 -1.01 0.81
N CYS A 90 -13.52 0.22 0.59
CA CYS A 90 -13.93 1.41 1.35
C CYS A 90 -15.21 2.07 0.82
N GLY A 91 -15.84 1.52 -0.23
CA GLY A 91 -17.09 2.04 -0.81
C GLY A 91 -16.91 3.26 -1.73
N LEU A 92 -15.69 3.60 -2.14
CA LEU A 92 -15.40 4.73 -3.03
C LEU A 92 -15.16 4.26 -4.46
N VAL A 93 -16.23 3.81 -5.10
CA VAL A 93 -16.19 3.23 -6.46
C VAL A 93 -15.65 4.22 -7.49
N ASP A 94 -16.00 5.51 -7.40
CA ASP A 94 -15.50 6.52 -8.33
C ASP A 94 -13.98 6.71 -8.25
N LEU A 95 -13.42 6.65 -7.04
CA LEU A 95 -11.97 6.71 -6.86
C LEU A 95 -11.29 5.42 -7.28
N ALA A 96 -11.91 4.26 -7.01
CA ALA A 96 -11.41 2.97 -7.50
C ALA A 96 -11.33 2.98 -9.03
N ARG A 97 -12.37 3.47 -9.70
CA ARG A 97 -12.40 3.65 -11.16
C ARG A 97 -11.32 4.62 -11.63
N ALA A 98 -11.20 5.79 -11.00
CA ALA A 98 -10.19 6.77 -11.37
C ALA A 98 -8.76 6.19 -11.29
N VAL A 99 -8.44 5.40 -10.26
CA VAL A 99 -7.14 4.72 -10.18
C VAL A 99 -7.01 3.64 -11.25
N PHE A 100 -8.05 2.82 -11.46
CA PHE A 100 -8.06 1.77 -12.47
C PHE A 100 -7.78 2.31 -13.87
N ASP A 101 -8.34 3.48 -14.21
CA ASP A 101 -8.13 4.12 -15.51
C ASP A 101 -6.67 4.58 -15.74
N THR A 102 -5.86 4.67 -14.67
CA THR A 102 -4.42 4.97 -14.74
C THR A 102 -3.50 3.76 -14.88
N LEU A 103 -4.05 2.53 -14.88
CA LEU A 103 -3.27 1.31 -15.10
C LEU A 103 -2.81 1.24 -16.55
N ASN A 104 -1.51 0.99 -16.76
CA ASN A 104 -0.94 0.86 -18.10
C ASN A 104 -1.32 -0.48 -18.74
N SER A 105 -1.40 -1.53 -17.92
CA SER A 105 -1.83 -2.87 -18.32
C SER A 105 -3.19 -3.19 -17.73
N LYS A 106 -4.26 -3.05 -18.53
CA LYS A 106 -5.61 -3.54 -18.18
C LYS A 106 -5.67 -5.07 -18.38
N ASN A 107 -4.83 -5.81 -17.65
CA ASN A 107 -4.84 -7.27 -17.70
C ASN A 107 -6.12 -7.83 -17.05
N PRO A 108 -6.63 -9.00 -17.45
CA PRO A 108 -7.90 -9.56 -16.95
C PRO A 108 -8.00 -9.64 -15.42
N ILE A 109 -6.87 -9.78 -14.72
CA ILE A 109 -6.78 -9.83 -13.24
C ILE A 109 -7.19 -8.49 -12.60
N SER A 110 -7.02 -7.36 -13.30
CA SER A 110 -7.43 -6.03 -12.81
C SER A 110 -8.95 -5.82 -12.75
N TRP A 111 -9.73 -6.71 -13.39
CA TRP A 111 -11.21 -6.67 -13.36
C TRP A 111 -11.83 -7.55 -12.27
N THR A 112 -11.04 -8.42 -11.64
CA THR A 112 -11.52 -9.41 -10.66
C THR A 112 -11.10 -9.12 -9.23
N ALA A 113 -10.39 -8.01 -8.99
CA ALA A 113 -9.96 -7.56 -7.67
C ALA A 113 -11.12 -6.91 -6.89
#